data_AF-A0A132A0T2-F1
#
_entry.id   AF-A0A132A0T2-F1
#
_cell.length_a   1.000
_cell.length_b   1.000
_cell.length_c   1.000
_cell.angle_alpha   90.00
_cell.angle_beta   90.00
_cell.angle_gamma   90.00
#
_symmetry.space_group_name_H-M   'P 1'
#
loop_
_entity.id
_entity.type
_entity.pdbx_description
1 polymer ?
#
loop_
_entity_poly.entity_id
_entity_poly.type
_entity_poly.pdbx_seq_one_letter_code
_entity_poly.pdbx_strand_id
1 'polypeptide(L)' 'MNENSSRSHSVMTITLSSEIADPEDPQGFIRKEGRLCLVDLAGSEKTKRTNSKGGTFVEANNINRSLLVLG' A
#
# COMPACT_ATOMS: atom_id res chain seq x y z
N MET A 1 -22.49 -0.99 6.85
CA MET A 1 -21.11 -0.49 6.76
C MET A 1 -20.29 -1.33 7.72
N ASN A 2 -19.05 -1.73 7.40
CA ASN A 2 -18.18 -2.35 8.41
C ASN A 2 -17.51 -1.21 9.19
N GLU A 3 -17.86 -1.03 10.47
CA GLU A 3 -17.39 0.09 11.30
C GLU A 3 -15.88 0.06 11.55
N ASN A 4 -15.24 -1.09 11.37
CA ASN A 4 -13.81 -1.28 11.58
C ASN A 4 -12.97 -1.25 10.29
N SER A 5 -13.60 -1.07 9.12
CA SER A 5 -12.87 -1.01 7.85
C SER A 5 -12.28 0.37 7.62
N SER A 6 -10.97 0.43 7.35
CA SER A 6 -10.31 1.63 6.82
C SER A 6 -10.94 2.04 5.48
N ARG A 7 -11.03 3.36 5.25
CA ARG A 7 -11.55 3.97 4.01
C ARG A 7 -10.45 4.65 3.17
N SER A 8 -9.21 4.58 3.62
CA SER A 8 -8.02 5.05 2.92
C SER A 8 -7.13 3.87 2.54
N HIS A 9 -6.36 4.04 1.46
CA HIS A 9 -5.25 3.14 1.12
C HIS A 9 -3.95 3.71 1.68
N SER A 10 -3.04 2.84 2.08
CA SER A 10 -1.72 3.22 2.60
C SER A 10 -0.63 2.43 1.88
N VAL A 11 0.43 3.11 1.46
CA VAL A 11 1.63 2.50 0.88
C VAL A 11 2.83 2.90 1.72
N MET A 12 3.46 1.93 2.35
CA MET A 12 4.70 2.12 3.09
C MET A 12 5.84 1.44 2.34
N THR A 13 6.83 2.23 1.93
CA THR A 13 8.05 1.71 1.32
C THR A 13 9.17 1.71 2.35
N ILE A 14 9.75 0.54 2.61
CA ILE A 14 10.95 0.36 3.41
C ILE A 14 12.10 0.08 2.45
N THR A 15 13.11 0.94 2.47
CA THR A 15 14.34 0.77 1.70
C THR A 15 15.46 0.36 2.64
N LEU A 16 16.14 -0.72 2.31
CA LEU A 16 17.26 -1.27 3.05
C LEU A 16 18.52 -1.13 2.20
N SER A 17 19.56 -0.54 2.76
CA SER A 17 20.89 -0.48 2.15
C SER A 17 21.88 -1.12 3.13
N SER A 18 22.64 -2.08 2.66
CA SER A 18 23.72 -2.72 3.41
C SER A 18 25.01 -2.61 2.62
N GLU A 19 26.07 -2.27 3.31
CA GLU A 19 27.41 -2.22 2.76
C GLU A 19 28.30 -3.11 3.63
N ILE A 20 29.00 -4.04 2.98
CA ILE A 20 29.85 -5.03 3.65
C ILE A 20 31.20 -4.97 2.93
N ALA A 21 32.30 -4.98 3.69
CA ALA A 21 33.64 -5.04 3.09
C ALA A 21 33.75 -6.25 2.17
N ASP A 22 34.36 -6.05 1.01
CA ASP A 22 34.58 -7.14 0.06
C ASP A 22 35.71 -8.05 0.59
N PRO A 23 35.47 -9.34 0.82
CA PRO A 23 36.52 -10.26 1.27
C PRO A 23 37.62 -10.47 0.22
N GLU A 24 37.37 -10.15 -1.06
CA GLU A 24 38.34 -10.30 -2.15
C GLU A 24 39.04 -8.98 -2.53
N ASP A 25 38.51 -7.83 -2.11
CA ASP A 25 39.10 -6.50 -2.33
C ASP A 25 39.23 -5.72 -1.00
N PRO A 26 40.46 -5.53 -0.46
CA PRO A 26 40.70 -4.80 0.78
C PRO A 26 40.23 -3.34 0.80
N GLN A 27 39.95 -2.75 -0.36
CA GLN A 27 39.40 -1.40 -0.49
C GLN A 27 37.97 -1.40 -1.07
N GLY A 28 37.44 -2.58 -1.38
CA GLY A 28 36.13 -2.78 -1.99
C GLY A 28 35.02 -2.96 -0.96
N PHE A 29 33.80 -2.64 -1.39
CA PHE A 29 32.59 -2.86 -0.62
C PHE A 29 31.49 -3.47 -1.50
N ILE A 30 30.82 -4.49 -0.97
CA ILE A 30 29.64 -5.09 -1.56
C ILE A 30 28.42 -4.34 -1.04
N ARG A 31 27.75 -3.61 -1.92
CA ARG A 31 26.48 -2.93 -1.62
C ARG A 31 25.30 -3.82 -1.99
N LYS A 32 24.38 -3.99 -1.04
CA LYS A 32 23.08 -4.66 -1.25
C LYS A 32 21.98 -3.66 -0.99
N GLU A 33 21.03 -3.59 -1.91
CA GLU A 33 19.83 -2.77 -1.78
C GLU A 33 18.59 -3.66 -1.82
N GLY A 34 17.67 -3.42 -0.89
CA GLY A 34 16.38 -4.06 -0.82
C GLY A 34 15.28 -3.02 -0.73
N ARG A 35 14.16 -3.27 -1.40
CA ARG A 35 12.96 -2.44 -1.28
C ARG A 35 11.77 -3.32 -0.96
N LEU A 36 11.13 -3.06 0.17
CA LEU A 36 9.92 -3.71 0.61
C LEU A 36 8.77 -2.72 0.56
N CYS A 37 7.74 -3.03 -0.22
CA CYS A 37 6.52 -2.24 -0.30
C CYS A 37 5.40 -2.95 0.46
N LEU A 38 4.97 -2.37 1.58
CA LEU A 38 3.81 -2.81 2.34
C LEU A 38 2.62 -1.99 1.87
N VAL A 39 1.62 -2.66 1.29
CA VAL A 39 0.43 -2.03 0.73
C VAL A 39 -0.77 -2.48 1.55
N ASP A 40 -1.47 -1.53 2.16
CA ASP A 40 -2.77 -1.72 2.81
C ASP A 40 -3.85 -1.03 1.98
N LEU A 41 -4.90 -1.77 1.64
CA LEU A 41 -5.97 -1.28 0.77
C LEU A 41 -7.27 -1.18 1.54
N ALA A 42 -7.99 -0.07 1.33
CA ALA A 42 -9.36 0.08 1.83
C ALA A 42 -10.26 -1.05 1.35
N GLY A 43 -11.29 -1.35 2.15
CA GLY A 43 -12.27 -2.37 1.82
C GLY A 43 -13.19 -1.95 0.68
N SER A 44 -13.45 -2.87 -0.27
CA SER A 44 -14.50 -2.65 -1.28
C SER A 44 -15.88 -2.74 -0.62
N GLU A 45 -16.71 -1.71 -0.78
CA GLU A 45 -18.05 -1.67 -0.18
C GLU A 45 -19.17 -1.66 -1.23
N LYS A 46 -20.22 -2.46 -1.03
CA LYS A 46 -21.43 -2.40 -1.87
C LYS A 46 -22.29 -1.22 -1.43
N THR A 47 -22.17 -0.08 -2.09
CA THR A 47 -22.92 1.17 -1.80
C THR A 47 -24.44 0.99 -1.71
N LYS A 48 -25.03 0.09 -2.51
CA LYS A 48 -26.45 -0.27 -2.43
C LYS A 48 -26.87 -0.91 -1.10
N ARG A 49 -25.94 -1.55 -0.37
CA ARG A 49 -26.19 -2.19 0.92
C ARG A 49 -25.80 -1.31 2.11
N THR A 50 -24.91 -0.35 1.91
CA THR A 50 -24.40 0.51 2.98
C THR A 50 -25.17 1.82 3.16
N ASN A 51 -26.17 2.10 2.30
CA ASN A 51 -26.97 3.34 2.34
C ASN A 51 -26.11 4.62 2.41
N SER A 52 -24.91 4.59 1.83
CA SER A 52 -24.01 5.75 1.77
C SER A 52 -24.68 6.89 0.99
N LYS A 53 -24.68 8.10 1.55
CA LYS A 53 -25.29 9.31 0.94
C LYS A 53 -24.27 10.42 0.83
N GLY A 54 -24.47 11.34 -0.14
CA GLY A 54 -23.63 12.53 -0.29
C GLY A 54 -22.15 12.20 -0.43
N GLY A 55 -21.30 12.87 0.36
CA GLY A 55 -19.84 12.69 0.34
C GLY A 55 -19.38 11.25 0.58
N THR A 56 -20.05 10.51 1.48
CA THR A 56 -19.75 9.11 1.81
C THR A 56 -19.95 8.19 0.59
N PHE A 57 -20.90 8.50 -0.30
CA PHE A 57 -21.13 7.74 -1.53
C PHE A 57 -20.03 7.99 -2.57
N VAL A 58 -19.60 9.24 -2.71
CA VAL A 58 -18.51 9.63 -3.61
C VAL A 58 -17.19 8.96 -3.19
N GLU A 59 -16.90 8.99 -1.89
CA GLU A 59 -15.74 8.31 -1.31
C GLU A 59 -15.75 6.80 -1.57
N ALA A 60 -16.87 6.12 -1.26
CA ALA A 60 -17.07 4.69 -1.50
C ALA A 60 -16.85 4.31 -2.97
N ASN A 61 -17.34 5.14 -3.88
CA ASN A 61 -17.20 4.92 -5.31
C ASN A 61 -15.74 5.07 -5.77
N ASN A 62 -15.00 6.03 -5.22
CA ASN A 62 -13.58 6.21 -5.54
C ASN A 62 -12.73 5.04 -5.03
N ILE A 63 -13.01 4.52 -3.84
CA ILE A 63 -12.36 3.31 -3.29
C ILE A 63 -12.63 2.10 -4.19
N ASN A 64 -13.89 1.86 -4.56
CA ASN A 64 -14.22 0.74 -5.44
C ASN A 64 -13.58 0.89 -6.83
N ARG A 65 -13.45 2.12 -7.33
CA ARG A 65 -12.81 2.39 -8.62
C ARG A 65 -11.31 2.13 -8.59
N SER A 66 -10.59 2.54 -7.54
CA SER A 66 -9.15 2.25 -7.40
C SER A 66 -8.90 0.75 -7.29
N LEU A 67 -9.75 0.02 -6.55
CA LEU A 67 -9.67 -1.44 -6.43
C LEU A 67 -10.00 -2.17 -7.73
N LEU A 68 -10.95 -1.65 -8.54
CA LEU A 68 -11.28 -2.22 -9.85
C LEU A 68 -10.10 -2.11 -10.83
N VAL A 69 -9.35 -1.00 -10.80
CA VAL A 69 -8.19 -0.80 -11.69
C VAL A 69 -7.03 -1.73 -11.33
N LEU A 70 -6.97 -2.24 -10.09
CA LEU A 70 -5.96 -3.20 -9.65
C LEU A 70 -6.24 -4.64 -10.14
N GLY A 71 -7.49 -4.98 -10.44
CA GLY A 71 -7.97 -6.33 -10.75
C GLY A 71 -8.04 -6.65 -12.24
#